data_AF-A0A4S4C709-F1
#
_entry.id   AF-A0A4S4C709-F1
#
_cell.length_a   1.000
_cell.length_b   1.000
_cell.length_c   1.000
_cell.angle_alpha   90.00
_cell.angle_beta   90.00
_cell.angle_gamma   90.00
#
_symmetry.space_group_name_H-M   'P 1'
#
loop_
_entity.id
_entity.type
_entity.pdbx_description
1 polymer ?
#
loop_
_entity_poly.entity_id
_entity_poly.type
_entity_poly.pdbx_seq_one_letter_code
_entity_poly.pdbx_strand_id
1 'polypeptide(L)'
;MNFPVIEARADAIRKQLGGTIIAFPVEEENPFSKYAVTVFTGTGYRIYPESLTVQEASKCIYQTLKGFEESGMDDDYERNVRFAFYEAQMNAPDVTMRRMKKLYADRSLPLNGADAAPNPDNPESMLLSGRGVLKYAVLQLLENNPKGIQFMDAYYRLLSSKRYGKTASAIRQEVRRMGKQEALRWAGWTFKQFVTDQEIMDIMNGLREGTRE
;
A
#
# COMPACT_ATOMS: atom_id res chain seq x y z
N MET A 1 -12.64 4.72 -30.16
CA MET A 1 -12.91 4.04 -28.86
C MET A 1 -14.19 3.23 -28.99
N ASN A 2 -14.23 2.06 -28.37
CA ASN A 2 -15.44 1.24 -28.31
C ASN A 2 -16.16 1.53 -26.98
N PHE A 3 -17.12 2.46 -26.99
CA PHE A 3 -17.80 2.91 -25.78
C PHE A 3 -18.53 1.79 -25.01
N PRO A 4 -19.29 0.88 -25.64
CA PRO A 4 -19.88 -0.27 -24.94
C PRO A 4 -18.89 -1.11 -24.14
N VAL A 5 -17.69 -1.35 -24.71
CA VAL A 5 -16.63 -2.12 -24.03
C VAL A 5 -16.07 -1.34 -22.84
N ILE A 6 -15.91 -0.03 -22.99
CA ILE A 6 -15.45 0.86 -21.91
C ILE A 6 -16.50 0.92 -20.78
N GLU A 7 -17.78 1.01 -21.09
CA GLU A 7 -18.86 1.00 -20.08
C GLU A 7 -18.90 -0.32 -19.31
N ALA A 8 -18.85 -1.45 -20.02
CA ALA A 8 -18.85 -2.76 -19.38
C ALA A 8 -17.67 -2.92 -18.43
N ARG A 9 -16.49 -2.44 -18.82
CA ARG A 9 -15.29 -2.48 -17.99
C ARG A 9 -15.35 -1.51 -16.81
N ALA A 10 -15.85 -0.29 -17.02
CA ALA A 10 -16.09 0.66 -15.94
C ALA A 10 -17.09 0.12 -14.91
N ASP A 11 -18.14 -0.57 -15.36
CA ASP A 11 -19.14 -1.22 -14.49
C ASP A 11 -18.52 -2.36 -13.67
N ALA A 12 -17.68 -3.19 -14.29
CA ALA A 12 -16.94 -4.24 -13.57
C ALA A 12 -16.06 -3.64 -12.46
N ILE A 13 -15.26 -2.62 -12.78
CA ILE A 13 -14.37 -1.96 -11.81
C ILE A 13 -15.19 -1.31 -10.68
N ARG A 14 -16.30 -0.64 -11.02
CA ARG A 14 -17.18 -0.01 -10.03
C ARG A 14 -17.80 -1.02 -9.08
N LYS A 15 -18.31 -2.14 -9.60
CA LYS A 15 -18.92 -3.20 -8.78
C LYS A 15 -17.92 -3.80 -7.80
N GLN A 16 -16.65 -3.91 -8.20
CA GLN A 16 -15.61 -4.49 -7.37
C GLN A 16 -15.04 -3.50 -6.35
N LEU A 17 -14.76 -2.25 -6.75
CA LEU A 17 -13.98 -1.29 -5.96
C LEU A 17 -14.78 -0.06 -5.50
N GLY A 18 -16.02 0.08 -5.94
CA GLY A 18 -16.82 1.29 -5.75
C GLY A 18 -16.29 2.47 -6.56
N GLY A 19 -16.64 3.68 -6.12
CA GLY A 19 -16.24 4.93 -6.76
C GLY A 19 -17.19 5.41 -7.86
N THR A 20 -17.03 6.69 -8.19
CA THR A 20 -17.87 7.43 -9.13
C THR A 20 -17.10 7.75 -10.41
N ILE A 21 -15.79 8.02 -10.31
CA ILE A 21 -14.91 8.35 -11.42
C ILE A 21 -13.95 7.17 -11.62
N ILE A 22 -13.89 6.65 -12.83
CA ILE A 22 -13.09 5.47 -13.15
C ILE A 22 -12.22 5.76 -14.37
N ALA A 23 -10.92 5.59 -14.21
CA ALA A 23 -9.93 5.75 -15.26
C ALA A 23 -9.10 4.47 -15.42
N PHE A 24 -8.95 4.00 -16.65
CA PHE A 24 -8.18 2.78 -16.96
C PHE A 24 -7.62 2.81 -18.39
N PRO A 25 -6.51 2.12 -18.68
CA PRO A 25 -5.95 2.03 -20.02
C PRO A 25 -6.88 1.26 -20.96
N VAL A 26 -7.08 1.78 -22.18
CA VAL A 26 -7.90 1.17 -23.23
C VAL A 26 -7.35 -0.18 -23.65
N GLU A 27 -6.02 -0.33 -23.64
CA GLU A 27 -5.28 -1.55 -23.96
C GLU A 27 -4.40 -1.93 -22.75
N GLU A 28 -4.77 -2.98 -22.02
CA GLU A 28 -4.10 -3.37 -20.77
C GLU A 28 -2.63 -3.77 -20.97
N GLU A 29 -2.32 -4.43 -22.08
CA GLU A 29 -0.97 -4.96 -22.35
C GLU A 29 -0.04 -3.93 -23.00
N ASN A 30 -0.54 -2.75 -23.36
CA ASN A 30 0.25 -1.71 -24.01
C ASN A 30 0.82 -0.72 -22.97
N PRO A 31 2.15 -0.63 -22.77
CA PRO A 31 2.76 0.26 -21.79
C PRO A 31 2.44 1.74 -22.00
N PHE A 32 2.16 2.15 -23.24
CA PHE A 32 1.83 3.51 -23.62
C PHE A 32 0.34 3.69 -23.93
N SER A 33 -0.49 2.77 -23.44
CA SER A 33 -1.93 2.83 -23.67
C SER A 33 -2.50 4.15 -23.16
N LYS A 34 -3.39 4.71 -23.98
CA LYS A 34 -4.21 5.85 -23.57
C LYS A 34 -5.32 5.36 -22.63
N TYR A 35 -5.78 6.25 -21.78
CA TYR A 35 -6.76 6.02 -20.73
C TYR A 35 -8.14 6.46 -21.17
N ALA A 36 -9.13 5.62 -20.88
CA ALA A 36 -10.52 6.04 -20.83
C ALA A 36 -10.80 6.62 -19.44
N VAL A 37 -11.56 7.72 -19.39
CA VAL A 37 -12.07 8.29 -18.14
C VAL A 37 -13.59 8.27 -18.21
N THR A 38 -14.22 7.74 -17.17
CA THR A 38 -15.67 7.60 -17.07
C THR A 38 -16.17 8.14 -15.75
N VAL A 39 -17.38 8.70 -15.76
CA VAL A 39 -18.06 9.23 -14.58
C VAL A 39 -19.43 8.59 -14.49
N PHE A 40 -19.71 7.92 -13.39
CA PHE A 40 -21.00 7.30 -13.12
C PHE A 40 -22.00 8.35 -12.61
N THR A 41 -23.17 8.45 -13.24
CA THR A 41 -24.17 9.48 -12.92
C THR A 41 -25.38 8.93 -12.16
N GLY A 42 -25.30 7.73 -11.59
CA GLY A 42 -26.46 7.07 -10.96
C GLY A 42 -27.25 6.18 -11.93
N THR A 43 -27.40 6.62 -13.17
CA THR A 43 -28.19 5.93 -14.21
C THR A 43 -27.35 5.30 -15.31
N GLY A 44 -26.06 5.63 -15.40
CA GLY A 44 -25.17 5.19 -16.46
C GLY A 44 -23.81 5.87 -16.38
N TYR A 45 -23.03 5.75 -17.46
CA TYR A 45 -21.69 6.30 -17.55
C TYR A 45 -21.64 7.46 -18.53
N ARG A 46 -20.96 8.54 -18.14
CA ARG A 46 -20.46 9.55 -19.06
C ARG A 46 -19.00 9.28 -19.33
N ILE A 47 -18.68 9.01 -20.58
CA ILE A 47 -17.33 8.66 -21.03
C ILE A 47 -16.72 9.88 -21.68
N TYR A 48 -15.44 10.15 -21.37
CA TYR A 48 -14.70 11.18 -22.07
C TYR A 48 -14.52 10.77 -23.55
N PRO A 49 -14.81 11.66 -24.53
CA PRO A 49 -14.92 11.26 -25.94
C PRO A 49 -13.59 10.83 -26.57
N GLU A 50 -12.47 11.26 -25.99
CA GLU A 50 -11.12 10.92 -26.44
C GLU A 50 -10.37 10.12 -25.37
N SER A 51 -9.56 9.17 -25.82
CA SER A 51 -8.63 8.46 -24.95
C SER A 51 -7.47 9.40 -24.63
N LEU A 52 -7.11 9.50 -23.36
CA LEU A 52 -6.19 10.51 -22.81
C LEU A 52 -4.85 9.90 -22.42
N THR A 53 -3.78 10.69 -22.39
CA THR A 53 -2.56 10.28 -21.67
C THR A 53 -2.83 10.19 -20.17
N VAL A 54 -1.93 9.56 -19.40
CA VAL A 54 -2.05 9.49 -17.92
C VAL A 54 -2.19 10.88 -17.29
N GLN A 55 -1.43 11.85 -17.80
CA GLN A 55 -1.42 13.23 -17.32
C GLN A 55 -2.75 13.94 -17.63
N GLU A 56 -3.26 13.78 -18.85
CA GLU A 56 -4.55 14.35 -19.26
C GLU A 56 -5.71 13.70 -18.50
N ALA A 57 -5.68 12.38 -18.29
CA ALA A 57 -6.66 11.67 -17.49
C ALA A 57 -6.66 12.17 -16.03
N SER A 58 -5.49 12.36 -15.43
CA SER A 58 -5.35 12.93 -14.09
C SER A 58 -5.92 14.35 -14.00
N LYS A 59 -5.66 15.18 -15.01
CA LYS A 59 -6.22 16.54 -15.09
C LYS A 59 -7.74 16.52 -15.24
N CYS A 60 -8.28 15.60 -16.05
CA CYS A 60 -9.72 15.43 -16.24
C CYS A 60 -10.42 15.02 -14.93
N ILE A 61 -9.83 14.07 -14.18
CA ILE A 61 -10.34 13.65 -12.88
C ILE A 61 -10.35 14.83 -11.90
N TYR A 62 -9.24 15.58 -11.82
CA TYR A 62 -9.14 16.76 -10.96
C TYR A 62 -10.23 17.80 -11.29
N GLN A 63 -10.44 18.10 -12.57
CA GLN A 63 -11.49 19.01 -13.01
C GLN A 63 -12.90 18.49 -12.68
N THR A 64 -13.10 17.18 -12.77
CA THR A 64 -14.39 16.55 -12.44
C THR A 64 -14.68 16.65 -10.94
N LEU A 65 -13.71 16.37 -10.07
CA LEU A 65 -13.85 16.52 -8.62
C LEU A 65 -14.07 17.98 -8.22
N LYS A 66 -13.38 18.92 -8.86
CA LYS A 66 -13.65 20.34 -8.65
C LYS A 66 -15.09 20.72 -9.02
N GLY A 67 -15.61 20.16 -10.11
CA GLY A 67 -17.01 20.33 -10.49
C GLY A 67 -17.98 19.70 -9.47
N PHE A 68 -17.59 18.60 -8.81
CA PHE A 68 -18.37 18.01 -7.72
C PHE A 68 -18.39 18.94 -6.51
N GLU A 69 -17.24 19.46 -6.08
CA GLU A 69 -17.13 20.43 -4.98
C GLU A 69 -18.02 21.67 -5.24
N GLU A 70 -17.90 22.27 -6.43
CA GLU A 70 -18.70 23.44 -6.84
C GLU A 70 -20.22 23.15 -6.87
N SER A 71 -20.60 21.89 -7.08
CA SER A 71 -22.01 21.44 -7.12
C SER A 71 -22.50 20.90 -5.77
N GLY A 72 -21.68 20.93 -4.71
CA GLY A 72 -22.00 20.37 -3.39
C GLY A 72 -22.08 18.84 -3.36
N MET A 73 -21.44 18.17 -4.31
CA MET A 73 -21.26 16.70 -4.34
C MET A 73 -19.98 16.30 -3.61
N ASP A 74 -19.87 15.02 -3.24
CA ASP A 74 -18.67 14.46 -2.59
C ASP A 74 -17.48 14.48 -3.56
N ASP A 75 -16.45 15.25 -3.23
CA ASP A 75 -15.22 15.44 -4.00
C ASP A 75 -14.03 14.62 -3.44
N ASP A 76 -14.26 13.78 -2.43
CA ASP A 76 -13.23 12.95 -1.82
C ASP A 76 -12.60 12.01 -2.86
N TYR A 77 -11.32 12.24 -3.17
CA TYR A 77 -10.59 11.48 -4.17
C TYR A 77 -10.52 9.98 -3.83
N GLU A 78 -10.25 9.64 -2.56
CA GLU A 78 -10.07 8.26 -2.14
C GLU A 78 -11.38 7.46 -2.23
N ARG A 79 -12.51 8.11 -1.95
CA ARG A 79 -13.81 7.48 -2.08
C ARG A 79 -14.29 7.42 -3.52
N ASN A 80 -14.10 8.50 -4.29
CA ASN A 80 -14.76 8.65 -5.58
C ASN A 80 -13.92 8.20 -6.79
N VAL A 81 -12.58 8.16 -6.69
CA VAL A 81 -11.73 7.90 -7.85
C VAL A 81 -11.15 6.49 -7.82
N ARG A 82 -11.27 5.78 -8.95
CA ARG A 82 -10.56 4.54 -9.23
C ARG A 82 -9.69 4.74 -10.47
N PHE A 83 -8.40 4.94 -10.26
CA PHE A 83 -7.41 5.07 -11.31
C PHE A 83 -6.63 3.75 -11.41
N ALA A 84 -6.97 2.91 -12.39
CA ALA A 84 -6.39 1.60 -12.57
C ALA A 84 -5.12 1.66 -13.42
N PHE A 85 -4.05 1.06 -12.92
CA PHE A 85 -2.81 0.80 -13.66
C PHE A 85 -2.58 -0.71 -13.72
N TYR A 86 -2.15 -1.22 -14.87
CA TYR A 86 -1.77 -2.62 -15.03
C TYR A 86 -0.25 -2.74 -15.14
N GLU A 87 0.25 -3.98 -15.14
CA GLU A 87 1.67 -4.28 -15.12
C GLU A 87 2.42 -3.60 -16.27
N ALA A 88 1.86 -3.61 -17.49
CA ALA A 88 2.49 -3.00 -18.66
C ALA A 88 2.69 -1.48 -18.47
N GLN A 89 1.70 -0.75 -17.93
CA GLN A 89 1.84 0.69 -17.69
C GLN A 89 2.77 0.98 -16.50
N MET A 90 2.70 0.17 -15.43
CA MET A 90 3.61 0.32 -14.27
C MET A 90 5.08 0.08 -14.65
N ASN A 91 5.33 -0.76 -15.65
CA ASN A 91 6.66 -1.05 -16.18
C ASN A 91 7.05 -0.19 -17.39
N ALA A 92 6.21 0.75 -17.82
CA ALA A 92 6.52 1.62 -18.94
C ALA A 92 7.81 2.42 -18.66
N PRO A 93 8.65 2.69 -19.69
CA PRO A 93 9.89 3.45 -19.55
C PRO A 93 9.63 4.96 -19.43
N ASP A 94 8.70 5.34 -18.55
CA ASP A 94 8.27 6.70 -18.27
C ASP A 94 8.71 7.13 -16.86
N VAL A 95 9.18 8.38 -16.72
CA VAL A 95 9.71 8.87 -15.44
C VAL A 95 8.61 8.99 -14.38
N THR A 96 7.39 9.38 -14.78
CA THR A 96 6.23 9.44 -13.89
C THR A 96 5.86 8.03 -13.44
N MET A 97 5.79 7.06 -14.36
CA MET A 97 5.50 5.67 -14.00
C MET A 97 6.58 5.04 -13.12
N ARG A 98 7.87 5.32 -13.36
CA ARG A 98 8.96 4.89 -12.45
C ARG A 98 8.81 5.47 -11.04
N ARG A 99 8.48 6.77 -10.93
CA ARG A 99 8.22 7.42 -9.64
C ARG A 99 6.98 6.84 -8.97
N MET A 100 5.91 6.59 -9.73
CA MET A 100 4.71 5.93 -9.22
C MET A 100 5.01 4.51 -8.76
N LYS A 101 5.71 3.69 -9.55
CA LYS A 101 6.14 2.35 -9.16
C LYS A 101 6.96 2.38 -7.87
N LYS A 102 7.87 3.33 -7.73
CA LYS A 102 8.59 3.53 -6.47
C LYS A 102 7.65 3.90 -5.33
N LEU A 103 6.71 4.82 -5.52
CA LEU A 103 5.71 5.18 -4.51
C LEU A 103 4.77 4.01 -4.16
N TYR A 104 4.41 3.15 -5.11
CA TYR A 104 3.60 1.95 -4.89
C TYR A 104 4.41 0.81 -4.23
N ALA A 105 5.71 0.72 -4.50
CA ALA A 105 6.60 -0.22 -3.82
C ALA A 105 6.93 0.25 -2.39
N ASP A 106 7.17 1.56 -2.21
CA ASP A 106 7.38 2.21 -0.91
C ASP A 106 6.07 2.23 -0.10
N ARG A 107 4.90 2.36 -0.76
CA ARG A 107 3.58 2.01 -0.21
C ARG A 107 3.42 0.49 -0.23
N SER A 108 4.26 -0.20 0.55
CA SER A 108 3.91 -1.52 1.08
C SER A 108 2.42 -1.49 1.42
N LEU A 109 1.61 -2.28 0.71
CA LEU A 109 0.14 -2.28 0.71
C LEU A 109 -0.38 -1.70 2.03
N PRO A 110 -1.00 -0.51 2.05
CA PRO A 110 -1.50 0.00 3.29
C PRO A 110 -2.54 -1.02 3.72
N LEU A 111 -2.22 -1.81 4.73
CA LEU A 111 -3.19 -2.61 5.44
C LEU A 111 -4.23 -1.70 6.15
N ASN A 112 -4.34 -0.42 5.76
CA ASN A 112 -5.11 0.64 6.40
C ASN A 112 -4.92 0.64 7.93
N GLY A 113 -3.66 0.47 8.35
CA GLY A 113 -3.32 0.36 9.77
C GLY A 113 -3.68 -0.98 10.41
N ALA A 114 -4.01 -2.03 9.65
CA ALA A 114 -4.12 -3.41 10.12
C ALA A 114 -2.75 -4.10 10.15
N ASP A 115 -2.63 -5.12 11.00
CA ASP A 115 -1.38 -5.88 11.18
C ASP A 115 -1.22 -6.97 10.11
N ALA A 116 -2.32 -7.50 9.59
CA ALA A 116 -2.35 -8.53 8.56
C ALA A 116 -3.54 -8.35 7.61
N ALA A 117 -3.41 -8.82 6.36
CA ALA A 117 -4.53 -9.07 5.45
C ALA A 117 -4.29 -10.35 4.64
N PRO A 118 -5.35 -10.95 4.06
CA PRO A 118 -5.19 -12.02 3.08
C PRO A 118 -4.31 -11.56 1.92
N ASN A 119 -3.40 -12.43 1.47
CA ASN A 119 -2.60 -12.17 0.29
C ASN A 119 -3.47 -12.37 -0.97
N PRO A 120 -3.64 -11.34 -1.83
CA PRO A 120 -4.45 -11.44 -3.04
C PRO A 120 -3.89 -12.49 -4.03
N ASP A 121 -2.58 -12.72 -4.04
CA ASP A 121 -1.93 -13.66 -4.96
C ASP A 121 -1.89 -15.10 -4.40
N ASN A 122 -2.07 -15.27 -3.09
CA ASN A 122 -2.10 -16.58 -2.45
C ASN A 122 -3.03 -16.54 -1.22
N PRO A 123 -4.32 -16.91 -1.39
CA PRO A 123 -5.34 -16.84 -0.33
C PRO A 123 -5.02 -17.65 0.93
N GLU A 124 -4.13 -18.64 0.85
CA GLU A 124 -3.67 -19.43 2.01
C GLU A 124 -2.57 -18.73 2.81
N SER A 125 -2.06 -17.60 2.33
CA SER A 125 -1.02 -16.81 2.97
C SER A 125 -1.52 -15.44 3.41
N MET A 126 -0.90 -14.88 4.46
CA MET A 126 -1.19 -13.54 4.94
C MET A 126 -0.06 -12.58 4.56
N LEU A 127 -0.44 -11.39 4.11
CA LEU A 127 0.45 -10.24 4.04
C LEU A 127 0.50 -9.57 5.41
N LEU A 128 1.70 -9.26 5.86
CA LEU A 128 1.92 -8.53 7.12
C LEU A 128 2.45 -7.13 6.81
N SER A 129 1.92 -6.12 7.51
CA SER A 129 2.56 -4.79 7.55
C SER A 129 3.84 -4.87 8.36
N GLY A 130 4.69 -3.83 8.30
CA GLY A 130 5.86 -3.75 9.17
C GLY A 130 5.48 -3.82 10.65
N ARG A 131 4.35 -3.21 11.03
CA ARG A 131 3.83 -3.34 12.41
C ARG A 131 3.41 -4.79 12.73
N GLY A 132 2.78 -5.48 11.78
CA GLY A 132 2.42 -6.89 11.91
C GLY A 132 3.63 -7.81 12.03
N VAL A 133 4.64 -7.62 11.19
CA VAL A 133 5.92 -8.34 11.25
C VAL A 133 6.59 -8.14 12.60
N LEU A 134 6.65 -6.91 13.10
CA LEU A 134 7.24 -6.62 14.41
C LEU A 134 6.49 -7.32 15.55
N LYS A 135 5.15 -7.25 15.57
CA LYS A 135 4.35 -7.96 16.59
C LYS A 135 4.54 -9.47 16.50
N TYR A 136 4.59 -10.03 15.29
CA TYR A 136 4.87 -11.43 15.09
C TYR A 136 6.26 -11.81 15.61
N ALA A 137 7.29 -11.00 15.34
CA ALA A 137 8.64 -11.23 15.85
C ALA A 137 8.71 -11.16 17.38
N VAL A 138 7.92 -10.29 18.03
CA VAL A 138 7.79 -10.26 19.49
C VAL A 138 7.17 -11.54 20.03
N LEU A 139 6.13 -12.08 19.39
CA LEU A 139 5.56 -13.37 19.77
C LEU A 139 6.58 -14.49 19.66
N GLN A 140 7.31 -14.53 18.54
CA GLN A 140 8.38 -15.49 18.31
C GLN A 140 9.52 -15.36 19.35
N LEU A 141 9.88 -14.13 19.75
CA LEU A 141 10.84 -13.89 20.83
C LEU A 141 10.35 -14.48 22.16
N LEU A 142 9.09 -14.26 22.53
CA LEU A 142 8.50 -14.78 23.77
C LEU A 142 8.41 -16.30 23.79
N GLU A 143 8.29 -16.92 22.62
CA GLU A 143 8.35 -18.37 22.41
C GLU A 143 9.80 -18.90 22.32
N ASN A 144 10.81 -18.04 22.53
CA ASN A 144 12.25 -18.34 22.40
C ASN A 144 12.66 -18.85 21.01
N ASN A 145 11.94 -18.45 19.95
CA ASN A 145 12.32 -18.79 18.58
C ASN A 145 13.58 -18.00 18.15
N PRO A 146 14.64 -18.67 17.65
CA PRO A 146 15.86 -18.03 17.20
C PRO A 146 15.66 -16.91 16.17
N LYS A 147 14.71 -17.07 15.24
CA LYS A 147 14.40 -16.05 14.23
C LYS A 147 13.79 -14.80 14.84
N GLY A 148 12.90 -14.99 15.82
CA GLY A 148 12.32 -13.89 16.60
C GLY A 148 13.40 -13.15 17.39
N ILE A 149 14.31 -13.88 18.03
CA ILE A 149 15.44 -13.29 18.77
C ILE A 149 16.35 -12.46 17.86
N GLN A 150 16.76 -13.01 16.72
CA GLN A 150 17.62 -12.31 15.76
C GLN A 150 16.97 -11.04 15.20
N PHE A 151 15.69 -11.14 14.84
CA PHE A 151 14.91 -9.99 14.38
C PHE A 151 14.84 -8.90 15.45
N MET A 152 14.47 -9.28 16.67
CA MET A 152 14.31 -8.31 17.75
C MET A 152 15.64 -7.67 18.14
N ASP A 153 16.76 -8.37 18.03
CA ASP A 153 18.09 -7.80 18.25
C ASP A 153 18.46 -6.73 17.21
N ALA A 154 18.15 -6.97 15.94
CA ALA A 154 18.29 -5.95 14.90
C ALA A 154 17.36 -4.75 15.17
N TYR A 155 16.13 -5.01 15.59
CA TYR A 155 15.15 -3.98 15.93
C TYR A 155 15.59 -3.12 17.13
N TYR A 156 16.16 -3.71 18.18
CA TYR A 156 16.66 -2.96 19.34
C TYR A 156 17.83 -2.04 18.96
N ARG A 157 18.70 -2.47 18.03
CA ARG A 157 19.76 -1.62 17.49
C ARG A 157 19.19 -0.45 16.68
N LEU A 158 18.15 -0.71 15.89
CA LEU A 158 17.43 0.35 15.17
C LEU A 158 16.79 1.36 16.13
N LEU A 159 16.08 0.90 17.17
CA LEU A 159 15.51 1.82 18.17
C LEU A 159 16.58 2.65 18.88
N SER A 160 17.71 2.03 19.23
CA SER A 160 18.84 2.72 19.84
C SER A 160 19.42 3.81 18.94
N SER A 161 19.44 3.62 17.60
CA SER A 161 19.91 4.65 16.66
C SER A 161 18.86 5.75 16.43
N LYS A 162 17.58 5.46 16.62
CA LYS A 162 16.44 6.40 16.48
C LYS A 162 16.17 7.24 17.74
N ARG A 163 17.15 7.36 18.63
CA ARG A 163 17.05 8.15 19.88
C ARG A 163 15.90 7.72 20.80
N TYR A 164 15.59 6.42 20.86
CA TYR A 164 14.65 5.85 21.84
C TYR A 164 15.03 6.17 23.31
N GLY A 165 16.29 6.53 23.57
CA GLY A 165 16.78 6.94 24.88
C GLY A 165 17.33 5.80 25.73
N LYS A 166 17.40 4.57 25.18
CA LYS A 166 18.05 3.41 25.80
C LYS A 166 18.94 2.69 24.79
N THR A 167 19.98 2.03 25.28
CA THR A 167 20.83 1.15 24.46
C THR A 167 20.09 -0.12 24.09
N ALA A 168 20.49 -0.79 23.00
CA ALA A 168 19.86 -2.04 22.58
C ALA A 168 19.81 -3.11 23.69
N SER A 169 20.86 -3.21 24.53
CA SER A 169 20.90 -4.15 25.66
C SER A 169 19.89 -3.79 26.77
N ALA A 170 19.71 -2.49 27.05
CA ALA A 170 18.73 -2.02 28.02
C ALA A 170 17.29 -2.24 27.53
N ILE A 171 17.02 -2.01 26.24
CA ILE A 171 15.73 -2.30 25.62
C ILE A 171 15.42 -3.80 25.69
N ARG A 172 16.41 -4.65 25.39
CA ARG A 172 16.26 -6.11 25.50
C ARG A 172 15.87 -6.54 26.92
N GLN A 173 16.53 -5.99 27.94
CA GLN A 173 16.21 -6.30 29.34
C GLN A 173 14.80 -5.83 29.74
N GLU A 174 14.38 -4.66 29.25
CA GLU A 174 13.03 -4.13 29.46
C GLU A 174 11.97 -5.06 28.84
N VAL A 175 12.11 -5.41 27.56
CA VAL A 175 11.14 -6.28 26.87
C VAL A 175 11.10 -7.68 27.48
N ARG A 176 12.24 -8.22 27.96
CA ARG A 176 12.28 -9.54 28.62
C ARG A 176 11.43 -9.61 29.90
N ARG A 177 11.18 -8.47 30.55
CA ARG A 177 10.35 -8.39 31.76
C ARG A 177 8.87 -8.19 31.45
N MET A 178 8.52 -7.90 30.20
CA MET A 178 7.15 -7.62 29.79
C MET A 178 6.35 -8.91 29.62
N GLY A 179 5.09 -8.86 30.04
CA GLY A 179 4.12 -9.89 29.66
C GLY A 179 3.75 -9.80 28.17
N LYS A 180 3.17 -10.86 27.60
CA LYS A 180 2.78 -10.93 26.17
C LYS A 180 2.00 -9.70 25.69
N GLN A 181 0.96 -9.30 26.42
CA GLN A 181 0.12 -8.15 26.06
C GLN A 181 0.85 -6.80 26.21
N GLU A 182 1.77 -6.71 27.15
CA GLU A 182 2.59 -5.52 27.35
C GLU A 182 3.62 -5.38 26.22
N ALA A 183 4.30 -6.47 25.86
CA ALA A 183 5.25 -6.49 24.76
C ALA A 183 4.60 -6.15 23.40
N LEU A 184 3.37 -6.63 23.15
CA LEU A 184 2.62 -6.28 21.93
C LEU A 184 2.21 -4.81 21.87
N ARG A 185 1.79 -4.23 23.01
CA ARG A 185 1.49 -2.79 23.11
C ARG A 185 2.74 -1.94 22.95
N TRP A 186 3.83 -2.35 23.60
CA TRP A 186 5.15 -1.74 23.45
C TRP A 186 5.57 -1.71 21.98
N ALA A 187 5.52 -2.85 21.29
CA ALA A 187 5.85 -2.95 19.86
C ALA A 187 4.99 -2.04 18.99
N GLY A 188 3.68 -1.96 19.26
CA GLY A 188 2.79 -1.06 18.52
C GLY A 188 3.11 0.42 18.74
N TRP A 189 3.45 0.78 19.97
CA TRP A 189 3.84 2.15 20.32
C TRP A 189 5.20 2.52 19.74
N THR A 190 6.22 1.67 19.89
CA THR A 190 7.56 1.95 19.35
C THR A 190 7.57 1.99 17.83
N PHE A 191 6.74 1.16 17.19
CA PHE A 191 6.50 1.24 15.76
C PHE A 191 5.99 2.63 15.37
N LYS A 192 4.89 3.07 15.98
CA LYS A 192 4.25 4.36 15.65
C LYS A 192 5.17 5.57 15.88
N GLN A 193 6.07 5.50 16.86
CA GLN A 193 6.87 6.66 17.28
C GLN A 193 8.24 6.76 16.60
N PHE A 194 8.89 5.63 16.28
CA PHE A 194 10.32 5.65 15.97
C PHE A 194 10.70 5.05 14.62
N VAL A 195 9.83 4.26 13.99
CA VAL A 195 10.19 3.47 12.80
C VAL A 195 9.10 3.49 11.75
N THR A 196 9.46 3.12 10.53
CA THR A 196 8.59 3.01 9.37
C THR A 196 8.40 1.56 8.94
N ASP A 197 7.39 1.26 8.11
CA ASP A 197 7.19 -0.07 7.54
C ASP A 197 8.42 -0.58 6.76
N GLN A 198 9.04 0.30 5.96
CA GLN A 198 10.21 -0.05 5.14
C GLN A 198 11.37 -0.53 6.00
N GLU A 199 11.67 0.16 7.11
CA GLU A 199 12.80 -0.19 7.98
C GLU A 199 12.60 -1.56 8.67
N ILE A 200 11.34 -1.93 8.95
CA ILE A 200 11.02 -3.27 9.43
C ILE A 200 11.23 -4.32 8.34
N MET A 201 10.78 -4.04 7.13
CA MET A 201 10.97 -4.95 5.99
C MET A 201 12.45 -5.13 5.64
N ASP A 202 13.26 -4.07 5.77
CA ASP A 202 14.72 -4.13 5.56
C ASP A 202 15.39 -5.08 6.56
N ILE A 203 14.99 -5.04 7.85
CA ILE A 203 15.47 -6.01 8.85
C ILE A 203 15.09 -7.43 8.43
N MET A 204 13.83 -7.64 8.03
CA MET A 204 13.33 -8.96 7.64
C MET A 204 14.08 -9.52 6.41
N ASN A 205 14.34 -8.68 5.40
CA ASN A 205 15.03 -9.06 4.18
C ASN A 205 16.51 -9.34 4.44
N GLY A 206 17.19 -8.50 5.24
CA GLY A 206 18.59 -8.72 5.61
C GLY A 206 18.82 -10.04 6.35
N LEU A 207 17.85 -10.50 7.13
CA LEU A 207 17.91 -11.81 7.79
C LEU A 207 17.73 -12.98 6.82
N ARG A 208 16.96 -12.82 5.74
CA ARG A 208 16.76 -13.85 4.71
C ARG A 208 18.01 -14.05 3.85
N GLU A 209 18.74 -12.97 3.55
CA GLU A 209 19.97 -13.02 2.75
C GLU A 209 21.11 -13.67 3.54
N GLY A 210 21.24 -13.36 4.84
CA GLY A 210 22.25 -14.00 5.71
C GLY A 210 22.00 -15.48 6.04
N THR A 211 20.89 -16.09 5.57
CA THR A 211 20.63 -17.53 5.71
C THR A 211 20.94 -18.34 4.44
N ARG A 212 21.41 -17.70 3.36
CA ARG A 212 21.74 -18.33 2.07
C ARG A 212 23.24 -18.57 1.85
N GLU A 213 24.07 -18.40 2.87
CA GLU A 213 25.49 -18.81 2.87
C GLU A 213 25.68 -20.23 3.43
#